data_AF-B0W4G8-F1
#
_entry.id   AF-B0W4G8-F1
#
_cell.length_a   1.000
_cell.length_b   1.000
_cell.length_c   1.000
_cell.angle_alpha   90.00
_cell.angle_beta   90.00
_cell.angle_gamma   90.00
#
_symmetry.space_group_name_H-M   'P 1'
#
loop_
_entity.id
_entity.type
_entity.pdbx_description
1 polymer ?
#
loop_
_entity_poly.entity_id
_entity_poly.type
_entity_poly.pdbx_seq_one_letter_code
_entity_poly.pdbx_strand_id
1 'polypeptide(L)' 'MRAFSGHLPPEQLLILWDLILGYDSLEILSLLALIILSFRRESLMQVVTLENIEAILSDLSSVKVLPLIQLTLSRD' A
#
# COMPACT_ATOMS: atom_id res chain seq x y z
N MET A 1 -1.51 15.59 0.50
CA MET A 1 -1.64 14.12 0.34
C MET A 1 -1.21 13.76 -1.08
N ARG A 2 -0.12 13.00 -1.28
CA ARG A 2 0.42 12.71 -2.63
C ARG A 2 -0.16 11.44 -3.28
N ALA A 3 -1.13 10.79 -2.66
CA ALA A 3 -1.78 9.56 -3.18
C ALA A 3 -0.77 8.50 -3.66
N PHE A 4 0.26 8.23 -2.84
CA PHE A 4 1.39 7.31 -3.14
C PHE A 4 2.33 7.73 -4.29
N SER A 5 2.14 8.90 -4.91
CA SER A 5 3.07 9.45 -5.88
C SER A 5 4.45 9.65 -5.27
N GLY A 6 5.48 9.13 -5.94
CA GLY A 6 6.87 9.12 -5.48
C GLY A 6 7.23 7.95 -4.55
N HIS A 7 6.26 7.12 -4.16
CA HIS A 7 6.51 5.91 -3.37
C HIS A 7 6.28 4.63 -4.17
N LEU A 8 5.27 4.60 -5.04
CA LEU A 8 5.01 3.47 -5.91
C LEU A 8 5.71 3.62 -7.27
N PRO A 9 6.09 2.50 -7.92
CA PRO A 9 6.46 2.50 -9.32
C PRO A 9 5.34 3.12 -10.19
N PRO A 10 5.64 3.85 -11.27
CA PRO A 10 4.65 4.56 -12.07
C PRO A 10 3.49 3.68 -12.55
N GLU A 11 3.78 2.46 -12.99
CA GLU A 11 2.75 1.49 -13.44
C GLU A 11 1.76 1.15 -12.32
N GLN A 12 2.27 0.90 -11.10
CA GLN A 12 1.43 0.57 -9.94
C GLN A 12 0.63 1.78 -9.46
N LEU A 13 1.21 2.99 -9.59
CA LEU A 13 0.52 4.23 -9.29
C LEU A 13 -0.66 4.49 -10.24
N LEU A 14 -0.47 4.25 -11.54
CA LEU A 14 -1.56 4.40 -12.53
C LEU A 14 -2.70 3.41 -12.24
N ILE A 15 -2.38 2.16 -11.92
CA ILE A 15 -3.38 1.16 -11.51
C ILE A 15 -4.18 1.65 -10.28
N LEU A 16 -3.50 2.19 -9.27
CA LEU A 16 -4.17 2.74 -8.09
C LEU A 16 -5.13 3.87 -8.46
N TRP A 17 -4.72 4.76 -9.36
CA TRP A 17 -5.54 5.88 -9.80
C TRP A 17 -6.72 5.44 -10.66
N ASP A 18 -6.54 4.42 -11.52
CA ASP A 18 -7.63 3.81 -12.27
C ASP A 18 -8.68 3.19 -11.32
N LEU A 19 -8.24 2.56 -10.23
CA LEU A 19 -9.16 2.03 -9.21
C LEU A 19 -9.94 3.14 -8.50
N ILE A 20 -9.28 4.27 -8.17
CA ILE A 20 -9.94 5.45 -7.58
C ILE A 20 -11.02 5.98 -8.52
N LEU A 21 -10.73 6.11 -9.81
CA LEU A 21 -11.68 6.57 -10.81
C LEU A 21 -12.82 5.57 -11.02
N GLY A 22 -12.51 4.27 -11.08
CA GLY A 22 -13.50 3.21 -11.29
C GLY A 22 -14.45 3.03 -10.11
N TYR A 23 -13.97 3.24 -8.88
CA TYR A 23 -14.78 3.15 -7.65
C TYR A 23 -15.40 4.49 -7.22
N ASP A 24 -14.99 5.60 -7.86
CA ASP A 24 -15.43 6.96 -7.54
C ASP A 24 -15.25 7.35 -6.06
N SER A 25 -14.14 6.92 -5.45
CA SER A 25 -13.85 7.23 -4.04
C SER A 25 -12.36 7.13 -3.71
N LEU A 26 -11.91 8.00 -2.80
CA LEU A 26 -10.54 8.03 -2.28
C LEU A 26 -10.29 7.00 -1.17
N GLU A 27 -11.31 6.27 -0.71
CA GLU A 27 -11.17 5.25 0.35
C GLU A 27 -10.16 4.16 -0.01
N ILE A 28 -9.95 3.90 -1.30
CA ILE A 28 -8.94 2.95 -1.81
C ILE A 28 -7.52 3.34 -1.35
N LEU A 29 -7.23 4.64 -1.17
CA LEU A 29 -5.94 5.07 -0.64
C LEU A 29 -5.72 4.58 0.79
N SER A 30 -6.73 4.75 1.64
CA SER A 30 -6.71 4.29 3.03
C SER A 30 -6.67 2.76 3.11
N LEU A 31 -7.42 2.08 2.25
CA LEU A 31 -7.41 0.64 2.14
C LEU A 31 -6.01 0.11 1.75
N LEU A 32 -5.38 0.68 0.72
CA LEU A 32 -4.04 0.27 0.32
C LEU A 32 -3.01 0.52 1.43
N ALA A 33 -3.09 1.64 2.13
CA ALA A 33 -2.21 1.92 3.27
C ALA A 33 -2.34 0.85 4.38
N LEU A 34 -3.58 0.49 4.73
CA LEU A 34 -3.87 -0.57 5.71
C LEU A 34 -3.33 -1.93 5.25
N ILE A 35 -3.50 -2.27 3.98
CA ILE A 35 -3.01 -3.52 3.41
C ILE A 35 -1.48 -3.58 3.49
N ILE A 36 -0.78 -2.52 3.10
CA ILE A 36 0.69 -2.44 3.18
C ILE A 36 1.16 -2.64 4.63
N LEU A 37 0.55 -1.94 5.60
CA LEU A 37 0.85 -2.12 7.02
C LEU A 37 0.62 -3.56 7.48
N SER A 38 -0.50 -4.15 7.08
CA SER A 38 -0.86 -5.53 7.45
C SER A 38 0.09 -6.55 6.87
N PHE A 39 0.56 -6.37 5.64
CA PHE A 39 1.55 -7.25 5.00
C PHE A 39 2.94 -7.13 5.64
N ARG A 40 3.30 -5.94 6.16
CA ARG A 40 4.58 -5.72 6.84
C ARG A 40 4.53 -6.00 8.34
N ARG A 41 3.38 -6.48 8.87
CA ARG A 41 3.14 -6.61 10.32
C ARG A 41 4.23 -7.38 11.07
N GLU A 42 4.72 -8.48 10.53
CA GLU A 42 5.68 -9.34 11.23
C GLU A 42 7.01 -8.61 11.41
N SER A 43 7.49 -7.94 10.36
CA SER A 43 8.69 -7.11 10.42
C SER A 43 8.51 -5.92 11.36
N LEU A 44 7.35 -5.27 11.33
CA LEU A 44 7.04 -4.13 12.20
C LEU A 44 6.99 -4.52 13.69
N MET A 45 6.50 -5.72 14.01
CA MET A 45 6.42 -6.21 15.39
C MET A 45 7.78 -6.63 15.96
N GLN A 46 8.81 -6.75 15.12
CA GLN A 46 10.16 -7.15 15.53
C GLN A 46 11.10 -5.96 15.75
N VAL A 47 10.72 -4.75 15.32
CA VAL A 47 11.57 -3.55 15.42
C VAL A 47 11.23 -2.71 16.64
N VAL A 48 12.24 -2.07 17.22
CA VAL A 48 12.12 -1.26 18.46
C VAL A 48 12.56 0.19 18.29
N THR A 49 13.00 0.58 17.09
CA THR A 49 13.44 1.94 16.77
C THR A 49 12.60 2.54 15.65
N LEU A 50 12.39 3.85 15.71
CA LEU A 50 11.64 4.58 14.70
C LEU A 50 12.29 4.48 13.31
N GLU A 51 13.62 4.57 13.25
CA GLU A 51 14.40 4.45 12.00
C GLU A 51 14.13 3.13 11.26
N ASN A 52 14.05 2.02 11.98
CA ASN A 52 13.76 0.72 11.37
C ASN A 52 12.31 0.61 10.88
N ILE A 53 11.36 1.25 11.57
CA ILE A 53 9.96 1.33 11.10
C ILE A 53 9.91 2.12 9.79
N GLU A 54 10.58 3.28 9.73
CA GLU A 54 10.65 4.09 8.51
C GLU A 54 11.31 3.33 7.37
N ALA A 55 12.40 2.61 7.62
CA ALA A 55 13.06 1.78 6.62
C ALA A 55 12.12 0.72 6.04
N ILE A 56 11.38 -0.02 6.88
CA ILE A 56 10.42 -1.06 6.44
C ILE A 56 9.30 -0.47 5.57
N LEU A 57 8.84 0.74 5.88
CA LEU A 57 7.70 1.37 5.21
C LEU A 57 8.10 2.24 4.00
N SER A 58 9.37 2.63 3.90
CA SER A 58 9.85 3.53 2.84
C SER A 58 9.92 2.86 1.47
N ASP A 59 10.25 1.56 1.41
CA ASP A 59 10.38 0.82 0.15
C ASP A 59 9.09 0.09 -0.22
N LEU A 60 8.36 0.71 -1.15
CA LEU A 60 7.14 0.16 -1.75
C LEU A 60 7.37 -0.32 -3.19
N SER A 61 8.61 -0.46 -3.66
CA SER A 61 8.93 -0.85 -5.04
C SER A 61 8.39 -2.24 -5.43
N SER A 62 8.25 -3.13 -4.43
CA SER A 62 7.72 -4.49 -4.59
C SER A 62 6.19 -4.58 -4.49
N VAL A 63 5.50 -3.49 -4.13
CA VAL A 63 4.04 -3.47 -3.96
C VAL A 63 3.37 -3.67 -5.31
N LYS A 64 2.51 -4.69 -5.41
CA LYS A 64 1.62 -4.91 -6.54
C LYS A 64 0.19 -4.55 -6.13
N VAL A 65 -0.28 -3.39 -6.56
CA VAL A 65 -1.52 -2.77 -6.06
C VAL A 65 -2.73 -3.68 -6.27
N LEU A 66 -2.96 -4.12 -7.51
CA LEU A 66 -4.13 -4.91 -7.85
C LEU A 66 -4.16 -6.28 -7.13
N PRO A 67 -3.08 -7.10 -7.14
CA PRO A 67 -3.07 -8.36 -6.39
C PRO A 67 -3.30 -8.20 -4.89
N LEU A 68 -2.74 -7.15 -4.26
CA LEU A 68 -2.88 -6.92 -2.83
C LEU A 68 -4.31 -6.53 -2.43
N ILE A 69 -4.94 -5.66 -3.22
CA ILE A 69 -6.34 -5.28 -3.03
C ILE A 69 -7.24 -6.49 -3.25
N GLN A 70 -7.05 -7.23 -4.35
CA GLN A 70 -7.82 -8.43 -4.66
C GLN A 70 -7.71 -9.48 -3.55
N LEU A 71 -6.51 -9.79 -3.07
CA LEU A 71 -6.30 -10.78 -2.01
C LEU A 71 -6.99 -10.38 -0.70
N THR A 72 -7.08 -9.08 -0.41
CA THR A 72 -7.73 -8.57 0.80
C THR A 72 -9.24 -8.60 0.68
N LEU A 73 -9.79 -8.23 -0.48
CA LEU A 73 -11.25 -8.20 -0.72
C LEU A 73 -11.85 -9.56 -1.08
N SER A 74 -11.05 -10.50 -1.58
CA SER A 74 -11.49 -11.86 -1.93
C SER A 74 -11.35 -12.85 -0.76
N ARG A 75 -10.84 -12.39 0.39
CA ARG A 75 -10.82 -13.18 1.61
C ARG A 75 -12.18 -13.04 2.29
N ASP A 76 -13.03 -14.04 2.10
CA ASP A 76 -14.24 -14.28 2.90
C ASP A 76 -13.89 -14.69 4.33
#